data_AF-A0AAW3EGW3-F1
#
_entry.id   AF-A0AAW3EGW3-F1
#
_cell.length_a   1.000
_cell.length_b   1.000
_cell.length_c   1.000
_cell.angle_alpha   90.00
_cell.angle_beta   90.00
_cell.angle_gamma   90.00
#
_symmetry.space_group_name_H-M   'P 1'
#
loop_
_entity.id
_entity.type
_entity.pdbx_description
1 polymer ?
#
loop_
_entity_poly.entity_id
_entity_poly.type
_entity_poly.pdbx_seq_one_letter_code
_entity_poly.pdbx_strand_id
1 'polypeptide(L)'
;MANIPACLIGVEASTGAFYWQREFEKLGHKVKVISPQYVKPFVRGQKNDGNDAQAIAVALMQPTMQFVPPKSPEQQDIQALHRARQRIVNHRTATVC
;
A
#
# COMPACT_ATOMS: atom_id res chain seq x y z
N MET A 1 14.01 -14.81 -1.87
CA MET A 1 14.75 -13.82 -1.07
C MET A 1 15.81 -14.57 -0.29
N ALA A 2 16.92 -14.87 -0.95
CA ALA A 2 18.01 -15.65 -0.38
C ALA A 2 18.89 -14.73 0.48
N ASN A 3 19.00 -15.04 1.77
CA ASN A 3 20.07 -14.60 2.66
C ASN A 3 20.21 -13.08 2.93
N ILE A 4 19.13 -12.30 2.93
CA ILE A 4 19.18 -10.86 3.29
C ILE A 4 18.88 -10.73 4.79
N PRO A 5 19.72 -10.04 5.59
CA PRO A 5 19.43 -9.78 7.00
C PRO A 5 18.19 -8.90 7.15
N ALA A 6 17.59 -8.92 8.34
CA ALA A 6 16.45 -8.07 8.68
C ALA A 6 16.69 -6.61 8.26
N CYS A 7 15.82 -6.07 7.43
CA CYS A 7 15.97 -4.74 6.82
C CYS A 7 14.65 -3.98 6.81
N LEU A 8 14.71 -2.68 6.54
CA LEU A 8 13.53 -1.84 6.37
C LEU A 8 13.04 -1.91 4.92
N ILE A 9 11.79 -2.31 4.72
CA ILE A 9 11.14 -2.41 3.42
C ILE A 9 10.05 -1.35 3.31
N GLY A 10 10.09 -0.54 2.25
CA GLY A 10 9.02 0.38 1.89
C GLY A 10 8.13 -0.23 0.84
N VAL A 11 6.82 -0.18 1.05
CA VAL A 11 5.83 -0.67 0.09
C VAL A 11 4.78 0.40 -0.14
N GLU A 12 4.45 0.69 -1.39
CA GLU A 12 3.31 1.55 -1.70
C GLU A 12 1.99 0.79 -1.45
N ALA A 13 1.01 1.47 -0.85
CA ALA A 13 -0.30 0.90 -0.55
C ALA A 13 -1.08 0.57 -1.83
N SER A 14 -0.92 -0.68 -2.28
CA SER A 14 -1.64 -1.32 -3.37
C SER A 14 -2.53 -2.45 -2.84
N THR A 15 -3.35 -3.06 -3.71
CA THR A 15 -4.27 -4.15 -3.35
C THR A 15 -3.58 -5.32 -2.64
N GLY A 16 -2.32 -5.61 -2.98
CA GLY A 16 -1.52 -6.69 -2.37
C GLY A 16 -0.57 -6.25 -1.26
N ALA A 17 -0.46 -4.94 -0.97
CA ALA A 17 0.60 -4.42 -0.09
C ALA A 17 0.53 -5.00 1.33
N PHE A 18 -0.66 -5.14 1.90
CA PHE A 18 -0.83 -5.68 3.26
C PHE A 18 -0.56 -7.19 3.35
N TYR A 19 -0.77 -7.92 2.26
CA TYR A 19 -0.36 -9.33 2.20
C TYR A 19 1.16 -9.44 2.26
N TRP A 20 1.86 -8.69 1.40
CA TRP A 20 3.32 -8.66 1.37
C TRP A 20 3.93 -8.12 2.65
N GLN A 21 3.31 -7.11 3.28
CA GLN A 21 3.72 -6.63 4.60
C GLN A 21 3.79 -7.78 5.60
N ARG A 22 2.71 -8.57 5.72
CA ARG A 22 2.66 -9.69 6.67
C ARG A 22 3.70 -10.76 6.34
N GLU A 23 3.90 -11.09 5.06
CA GLU A 23 4.91 -12.09 4.68
C GLU A 23 6.34 -11.61 4.95
N PHE A 24 6.66 -10.35 4.69
CA PHE A 24 7.98 -9.80 5.00
C PHE A 24 8.22 -9.63 6.51
N GLU A 25 7.19 -9.29 7.28
CA GLU A 25 7.26 -9.23 8.74
C GLU A 25 7.50 -10.62 9.35
N LYS A 26 6.88 -11.69 8.81
CA LYS A 26 7.16 -13.08 9.22
C LYS A 26 8.62 -13.49 8.99
N LEU A 27 9.26 -12.93 7.96
CA LEU A 27 10.67 -13.14 7.65
C LEU A 27 11.61 -12.25 8.51
N GLY A 28 11.06 -11.44 9.42
CA GLY A 28 11.84 -10.60 10.34
C GLY A 28 12.19 -9.21 9.80
N HIS A 29 11.68 -8.82 8.63
CA HIS A 29 11.88 -7.48 8.08
C HIS A 29 10.90 -6.48 8.71
N LYS A 30 11.33 -5.22 8.83
CA LYS A 30 10.45 -4.13 9.23
C LYS A 30 9.81 -3.56 7.97
N VAL A 31 8.49 -3.58 7.88
CA VAL A 31 7.80 -3.06 6.69
C VAL A 31 7.07 -1.78 7.03
N LYS A 32 7.14 -0.80 6.12
CA LYS A 32 6.39 0.45 6.21
C LYS A 32 5.60 0.64 4.93
N VAL A 33 4.28 0.72 5.07
CA VAL A 33 3.36 0.94 3.94
C VAL A 33 3.09 2.43 3.79
N ILE A 34 3.26 2.98 2.58
CA ILE A 34 3.10 4.41 2.27
C ILE A 34 1.92 4.60 1.34
N SER A 35 1.06 5.59 1.61
CA SER A 35 -0.05 5.92 0.70
C SER A 35 0.49 6.42 -0.66
N PRO A 36 -0.09 6.00 -1.80
CA PRO A 36 0.23 6.53 -3.13
C PRO A 36 0.25 8.07 -3.20
N GLN A 37 -0.61 8.73 -2.41
CA GLN A 37 -0.70 10.18 -2.34
C GLN A 37 0.59 10.83 -1.80
N TYR A 38 1.29 10.14 -0.91
CA TYR A 38 2.56 10.61 -0.36
C TYR A 38 3.76 10.18 -1.20
N VAL A 39 3.63 9.16 -2.06
CA VAL A 39 4.69 8.74 -2.99
C VAL A 39 4.70 9.64 -4.23
N LYS A 40 3.52 10.01 -4.75
CA LYS A 40 3.35 10.76 -6.01
C LYS A 40 4.21 12.04 -6.12
N PRO A 41 4.38 12.89 -5.08
CA PRO A 41 5.21 14.09 -5.17
C PRO A 41 6.69 13.80 -5.43
N PHE A 42 7.16 12.59 -5.14
CA PHE A 42 8.57 12.20 -5.29
C PHE A 42 8.85 11.45 -6.60
N VAL A 43 7.82 11.11 -7.38
CA VAL A 43 7.98 10.45 -8.69
C VAL A 43 8.51 11.47 -9.69
N ARG A 44 9.63 11.15 -10.34
CA ARG A 44 10.27 12.01 -11.34
C ARG A 44 10.01 11.48 -12.74
N GLY A 45 9.43 12.30 -13.62
CA GLY A 45 9.16 11.92 -15.01
C GLY A 45 7.97 10.98 -15.17
N GLN A 46 8.00 10.15 -16.22
CA GLN A 46 6.92 9.20 -16.52
C GLN A 46 6.91 8.01 -15.56
N LYS A 47 5.74 7.38 -15.42
CA LYS A 47 5.58 6.19 -14.58
C LYS A 47 6.41 5.03 -15.12
N ASN A 48 7.31 4.52 -14.29
CA ASN A 48 7.99 3.25 -14.47
C ASN A 48 8.41 2.71 -13.09
N ASP A 49 8.72 1.42 -13.03
CA ASP A 49 9.01 0.75 -11.77
C ASP A 49 10.24 1.34 -11.04
N GLY A 50 11.24 1.81 -11.80
CA GLY A 50 12.45 2.42 -11.23
C GLY A 50 12.17 3.76 -10.54
N ASN A 51 11.37 4.61 -11.18
CA ASN A 51 10.95 5.91 -10.65
C ASN A 51 10.03 5.75 -9.44
N ASP A 52 9.15 4.75 -9.47
CA ASP A 52 8.28 4.41 -8.34
C ASP A 52 9.12 3.90 -7.15
N ALA A 53 10.07 3.00 -7.38
CA ALA A 53 10.98 2.51 -6.33
C ALA A 53 11.82 3.64 -5.71
N GLN A 54 12.35 4.55 -6.54
CA GLN A 54 13.08 5.72 -6.05
C GLN A 54 12.18 6.64 -5.23
N ALA A 55 10.96 6.90 -5.69
CA ALA A 55 10.00 7.74 -4.97
C ALA A 55 9.62 7.14 -3.61
N ILE A 56 9.40 5.83 -3.54
CA ILE A 56 9.14 5.10 -2.29
C ILE A 56 10.33 5.22 -1.34
N ALA A 57 11.57 5.04 -1.84
CA ALA A 57 12.78 5.15 -1.03
C ALA A 57 12.96 6.58 -0.46
N VAL A 58 12.70 7.61 -1.28
CA VAL A 58 12.75 9.01 -0.83
C VAL A 58 11.65 9.29 0.21
N ALA A 59 10.43 8.82 -0.04
CA ALA A 59 9.31 8.99 0.88
C ALA A 59 9.58 8.32 2.24
N LEU A 60 10.20 7.13 2.26
CA LEU A 60 10.60 6.44 3.49
C LEU A 60 11.56 7.24 4.37
N MET A 61 12.43 8.04 3.76
CA MET A 61 13.44 8.83 4.47
C MET A 61 12.89 10.14 5.04
N GLN A 62 11.68 10.56 4.65
CA GLN A 62 11.09 11.80 5.14
C GLN A 62 10.75 11.68 6.64
N PRO A 63 11.22 12.60 7.49
CA PRO A 63 11.01 12.52 8.94
C PRO A 63 9.54 12.74 9.34
N THR A 64 8.79 13.47 8.52
CA THR A 64 7.35 13.77 8.72
C THR A 64 6.43 12.77 8.02
N MET A 65 6.98 11.67 7.46
CA MET A 65 6.20 10.71 6.69
C MET A 65 5.18 9.99 7.56
N GLN A 66 3.95 9.90 7.05
CA GLN A 66 2.89 9.12 7.67
C GLN A 66 2.72 7.78 6.96
N PHE A 67 2.77 6.72 7.75
CA PHE A 67 2.64 5.35 7.27
C PHE A 67 1.21 4.86 7.46
N VAL A 68 0.74 4.03 6.53
CA VAL A 68 -0.55 3.39 6.65
C VAL A 68 -0.44 2.30 7.72
N PRO A 69 -1.36 2.26 8.70
CA PRO A 69 -1.30 1.24 9.74
C PRO A 69 -1.47 -0.17 9.14
N PRO A 70 -0.82 -1.18 9.73
CA PRO A 70 -1.00 -2.57 9.32
C PRO A 70 -2.48 -2.96 9.42
N LYS A 71 -2.94 -3.76 8.46
CA LYS A 71 -4.29 -4.33 8.46
C LYS A 71 -4.22 -5.83 8.63
N SER A 72 -5.02 -6.34 9.55
CA SER A 72 -5.29 -7.76 9.67
C SER A 72 -6.08 -8.26 8.45
N PRO A 73 -6.02 -9.56 8.13
CA PRO A 73 -6.89 -10.17 7.11
C PRO A 73 -8.36 -9.85 7.34
N GLU A 74 -8.82 -9.92 8.59
CA GLU A 74 -10.22 -9.70 8.97
C GLU A 74 -10.66 -8.25 8.69
N GLN A 75 -9.79 -7.27 9.00
CA GLN A 75 -10.03 -5.87 8.65
C GLN A 75 -10.07 -5.65 7.14
N GLN A 76 -9.24 -6.38 6.39
CA GLN A 76 -9.21 -6.32 4.92
C GLN A 76 -10.49 -6.92 4.32
N ASP A 77 -11.02 -8.00 4.91
CA ASP A 77 -12.27 -8.63 4.50
C ASP A 77 -13.48 -7.72 4.75
N ILE A 78 -13.55 -7.11 5.94
CA ILE A 78 -14.60 -6.12 6.25
C ILE A 78 -14.55 -4.96 5.25
N GLN A 79 -13.35 -4.44 4.94
CA GLN A 79 -13.20 -3.39 3.95
C GLN A 79 -13.66 -3.83 2.55
N ALA A 80 -13.36 -5.08 2.15
CA ALA A 80 -13.80 -5.64 0.88
C ALA A 80 -15.33 -5.74 0.81
N LEU A 81 -15.98 -6.21 1.87
CA LEU A 81 -17.44 -6.29 1.99
C LEU A 81 -18.10 -4.92 1.84
N HIS A 82 -17.58 -3.90 2.55
CA HIS A 82 -18.07 -2.54 2.44
C HIS A 82 -17.97 -1.99 1.01
N ARG A 83 -16.84 -2.21 0.33
CA ARG A 83 -16.64 -1.78 -1.07
C ARG A 83 -17.59 -2.50 -2.03
N ALA A 84 -17.79 -3.80 -1.85
CA ALA A 84 -18.73 -4.57 -2.66
C ALA A 84 -20.16 -4.04 -2.50
N ARG A 85 -20.61 -3.82 -1.26
CA ARG A 85 -21.92 -3.22 -0.97
C ARG A 85 -22.08 -1.84 -1.61
N GLN A 86 -21.10 -0.96 -1.45
CA GLN A 86 -21.13 0.38 -2.02
C GLN A 86 -21.25 0.34 -3.56
N ARG A 87 -20.50 -0.57 -4.21
CA ARG A 87 -20.57 -0.76 -5.67
C ARG A 87 -21.96 -1.20 -6.13
N ILE A 88 -22.60 -2.13 -5.41
CA ILE A 88 -23.96 -2.61 -5.71
C ILE A 88 -24.98 -1.48 -5.54
N VAL A 89 -24.90 -0.72 -4.44
CA VAL A 89 -25.80 0.42 -4.19
C VAL A 89 -25.66 1.45 -5.31
N ASN A 90 -24.44 1.86 -5.65
CA ASN A 90 -24.18 2.82 -6.72
C ASN A 90 -24.74 2.33 -8.06
N HIS A 91 -24.59 1.05 -8.38
CA HIS A 91 -25.12 0.48 -9.62
C HIS A 91 -26.65 0.50 -9.65
N ARG A 92 -27.32 0.20 -8.52
CA ARG A 92 -28.78 0.25 -8.41
C ARG A 92 -29.34 1.67 -8.54
N THR A 93 -28.66 2.66 -7.97
CA THR A 93 -29.11 4.07 -8.01
C THR A 93 -28.75 4.77 -9.32
N ALA A 94 -27.79 4.28 -10.09
CA ALA A 94 -27.38 4.87 -11.37
C ALA A 94 -28.44 4.73 -12.49
N THR A 95 -29.40 3.80 -12.34
CA THR A 95 -30.49 3.58 -13.31
C THR A 95 -31.69 4.51 -13.08
N VAL A 96 -31.70 5.28 -11.99
CA VAL A 96 -32.73 6.30 -11.72
C VAL A 96 -32.17 7.65 -12.16
N CYS A 97 -32.16 7.88 -13.47
CA CYS A 97 -31.89 9.15 -14.13
C CYS A 97 -32.95 9.38 -15.19
#